data_AF-A0A2A2EU09-F1
#
_entry.id   AF-A0A2A2EU09-F1
#
_cell.length_a   1.000
_cell.length_b   1.000
_cell.length_c   1.000
_cell.angle_alpha   90.00
_cell.angle_beta   90.00
_cell.angle_gamma   90.00
#
_symmetry.space_group_name_H-M   'P 1'
#
loop_
_entity.id
_entity.type
_entity.pdbx_description
1 polymer ?
#
loop_
_entity_poly.entity_id
_entity_poly.type
_entity_poly.pdbx_seq_one_letter_code
_entity_poly.pdbx_strand_id
1 'polypeptide(L)'
;MVMAWLVAGCASSEPRPVSNGAEPPTEQTAAVAYYIARLPDRDYVETYGDADNPRPWYTAAEALGEIGKPAIPALVARLDSDDDYELMLALYAMMLASQDPTLQAETGGVFLRLGTVLSEDTNPANRRLAMAWWQRYRHLWQ
;
A
#
# COMPACT_ATOMS: atom_id res chain seq x y z
N MET A 1 38.39 -16.54 -58.34
CA MET A 1 37.51 -17.73 -58.28
C MET A 1 37.90 -18.54 -57.05
N VAL A 2 37.27 -18.29 -55.89
CA VAL A 2 36.88 -19.25 -54.82
C VAL A 2 35.78 -18.56 -54.01
N MET A 3 34.76 -19.36 -53.70
CA MET A 3 33.45 -19.07 -53.10
C MET A 3 33.48 -18.74 -51.60
N ALA A 4 32.41 -18.05 -51.16
CA ALA A 4 31.60 -18.16 -49.93
C ALA A 4 32.27 -18.67 -48.63
N TRP A 5 32.00 -18.09 -47.45
CA TRP A 5 30.76 -18.31 -46.69
C TRP A 5 30.27 -17.05 -45.95
N LEU A 6 28.98 -16.76 -46.09
CA LEU A 6 28.21 -15.89 -45.20
C LEU A 6 28.00 -16.61 -43.86
N VAL A 7 28.20 -15.90 -42.75
CA VAL A 7 27.51 -16.20 -41.49
C VAL A 7 26.54 -15.06 -41.24
N ALA A 8 25.25 -15.40 -41.30
CA ALA A 8 24.14 -14.52 -41.01
C ALA A 8 24.21 -14.04 -39.56
N GLY A 9 24.51 -12.75 -39.37
CA GLY A 9 24.18 -12.06 -38.13
C GLY A 9 22.69 -11.76 -38.15
N CYS A 10 21.88 -12.65 -37.58
CA CYS A 10 20.50 -12.31 -37.22
C CYS A 10 20.55 -11.31 -36.07
N ALA A 11 20.67 -10.03 -36.40
CA ALA A 11 20.30 -8.96 -35.49
C ALA A 11 18.77 -9.02 -35.35
N SER A 12 18.30 -9.85 -34.43
CA SER A 12 16.93 -9.80 -33.94
C SER A 12 16.70 -8.38 -33.45
N SER A 13 16.00 -7.60 -34.26
CA SER A 13 15.55 -6.27 -33.90
C SER A 13 14.39 -6.46 -32.94
N GLU A 14 14.69 -6.82 -31.70
CA GLU A 14 13.71 -6.75 -30.63
C GLU A 14 13.25 -5.27 -30.55
N PRO A 15 11.94 -5.00 -30.64
CA PRO A 15 11.46 -3.65 -30.43
C PRO A 15 11.85 -3.27 -29.01
N ARG A 16 12.71 -2.25 -28.88
CA ARG A 16 12.98 -1.61 -27.59
C ARG A 16 11.62 -1.31 -26.94
N PRO A 17 11.39 -1.71 -25.68
CA PRO A 17 10.19 -1.28 -25.00
C PRO A 17 10.15 0.24 -25.09
N VAL A 18 9.05 0.75 -25.64
CA VAL A 18 8.75 2.18 -25.63
C VAL A 18 8.86 2.61 -24.18
N SER A 19 9.94 3.33 -23.88
CA SER A 19 10.11 4.01 -22.60
C SER A 19 9.06 5.12 -22.62
N ASN A 20 7.83 4.78 -22.20
CA ASN A 20 6.94 5.78 -21.64
C ASN A 20 7.77 6.41 -20.53
N GLY A 21 8.11 7.70 -20.68
CA GLY A 21 9.11 8.40 -19.86
C GLY A 21 8.76 8.57 -18.37
N ALA A 22 8.03 7.62 -17.80
CA ALA A 22 7.93 7.42 -16.37
C ALA A 22 9.26 6.82 -15.87
N GLU A 23 9.94 7.56 -15.01
CA GLU A 23 11.03 7.01 -14.21
C GLU A 23 10.55 5.74 -13.50
N PRO A 24 11.41 4.71 -13.37
CA PRO A 24 11.03 3.48 -12.68
C PRO A 24 10.57 3.81 -11.25
N PRO A 25 9.55 3.12 -10.72
CA PRO A 25 9.09 3.35 -9.35
C PRO A 25 10.26 3.21 -8.38
N THR A 26 10.32 4.11 -7.39
CA THR A 26 11.24 3.93 -6.27
C THR A 26 10.94 2.62 -5.55
N GLU A 27 11.93 2.04 -4.86
CA GLU A 27 11.74 0.82 -4.05
C GLU A 27 10.59 0.97 -3.04
N GLN A 28 10.44 2.16 -2.44
CA GLN A 28 9.35 2.46 -1.53
C GLN A 28 7.99 2.50 -2.23
N THR A 29 7.89 3.15 -3.39
CA THR A 29 6.64 3.17 -4.18
C THR A 29 6.24 1.76 -4.61
N ALA A 30 7.22 0.94 -5.01
CA ALA A 30 7.01 -0.46 -5.35
C ALA A 30 6.54 -1.27 -4.13
N ALA A 31 7.12 -1.03 -2.95
CA ALA A 31 6.71 -1.68 -1.69
C ALA A 31 5.27 -1.30 -1.29
N VAL A 32 4.90 -0.01 -1.39
CA VAL A 32 3.51 0.43 -1.15
C VAL A 32 2.55 -0.30 -2.09
N ALA A 33 2.84 -0.30 -3.39
CA ALA A 33 1.98 -0.97 -4.36
C ALA A 33 1.87 -2.49 -4.08
N TYR A 34 2.98 -3.12 -3.71
CA TYR A 34 3.06 -4.54 -3.37
C TYR A 34 2.15 -4.90 -2.19
N TYR A 35 2.19 -4.12 -1.10
CA TYR A 35 1.37 -4.40 0.08
C TYR A 35 -0.09 -3.97 -0.09
N ILE A 36 -0.36 -2.89 -0.82
CA ILE A 36 -1.74 -2.49 -1.17
C ILE A 36 -2.45 -3.62 -1.96
N ALA A 37 -1.74 -4.26 -2.89
CA ALA A 37 -2.29 -5.38 -3.66
C ALA A 37 -2.62 -6.62 -2.79
N ARG A 38 -2.11 -6.70 -1.57
CA ARG A 38 -2.32 -7.82 -0.64
C ARG A 38 -3.36 -7.55 0.43
N LEU A 39 -3.86 -6.33 0.57
CA LEU A 39 -4.94 -6.02 1.51
C LEU A 39 -6.20 -6.90 1.32
N PRO A 40 -6.65 -7.24 0.10
CA PRO A 40 -7.81 -8.14 -0.05
C PRO A 40 -7.46 -9.64 0.14
N ASP A 41 -6.16 -9.99 0.17
CA ASP A 41 -5.69 -11.38 0.30
C ASP A 41 -5.80 -11.84 1.76
N ARG A 42 -6.79 -12.69 2.03
CA ARG A 42 -7.07 -13.24 3.37
C ARG A 42 -6.07 -14.30 3.81
N ASP A 43 -5.30 -14.85 2.87
CA ASP A 43 -4.26 -15.85 3.14
C ASP A 43 -2.89 -15.16 3.36
N TYR A 44 -2.76 -13.88 3.00
CA TYR A 44 -1.57 -13.06 3.29
C TYR A 44 -1.57 -12.53 4.73
N VAL A 45 -1.67 -13.45 5.68
CA VAL A 45 -1.63 -13.17 7.12
C VAL A 45 -0.65 -14.12 7.79
N GLU A 46 0.01 -13.63 8.82
CA GLU A 46 0.78 -14.47 9.74
C GLU A 46 -0.03 -14.73 11.01
N THR A 47 0.43 -15.65 11.83
CA THR A 47 -0.16 -15.92 13.15
C THR A 47 0.92 -15.75 14.20
N TYR A 48 0.61 -15.01 15.25
CA TYR A 48 1.45 -14.86 16.43
C TYR A 48 0.69 -15.30 17.68
N GLY A 49 1.41 -15.43 18.79
CA GLY A 49 0.87 -16.03 20.02
C GLY A 49 1.21 -17.52 20.14
N ASP A 50 0.59 -18.18 21.10
CA ASP A 50 0.77 -19.61 21.36
C ASP A 50 -0.37 -20.44 20.75
N ALA A 51 -0.26 -21.76 20.85
CA ALA A 51 -1.23 -22.71 20.30
C ALA A 51 -2.63 -22.56 20.91
N ASP A 52 -2.73 -22.07 22.16
CA ASP A 52 -4.00 -21.91 22.87
C ASP A 52 -4.67 -20.58 22.55
N ASN A 53 -3.91 -19.59 22.08
CA ASN A 53 -4.36 -18.24 21.87
C ASN A 53 -3.74 -17.58 20.62
N PRO A 54 -3.93 -18.14 19.42
CA PRO A 54 -3.41 -17.56 18.19
C PRO A 54 -4.07 -16.20 17.92
N ARG A 55 -3.29 -15.30 17.32
CA ARG A 55 -3.71 -13.95 16.90
C ARG A 55 -3.27 -13.72 15.46
N PRO A 56 -4.15 -13.18 14.60
CA PRO A 56 -3.76 -12.83 13.23
C PRO A 56 -2.81 -11.64 13.25
N TRP A 57 -1.72 -11.73 12.49
CA TRP A 57 -0.83 -10.63 12.15
C TRP A 57 -1.11 -10.22 10.71
N TYR A 58 -1.64 -9.02 10.51
CA TYR A 58 -2.04 -8.54 9.18
C TYR A 58 -0.83 -7.97 8.43
N THR A 59 0.04 -8.86 7.93
CA THR A 59 1.36 -8.53 7.38
C THR A 59 1.37 -7.33 6.42
N ALA A 60 0.42 -7.26 5.48
CA ALA A 60 0.34 -6.14 4.54
C ALA A 60 0.00 -4.80 5.22
N ALA A 61 -0.93 -4.81 6.17
CA ALA A 61 -1.36 -3.61 6.87
C ALA A 61 -0.27 -3.07 7.80
N GLU A 62 0.41 -3.96 8.52
CA GLU A 62 1.54 -3.64 9.39
C GLU A 62 2.70 -3.03 8.59
N ALA A 63 3.08 -3.66 7.47
CA ALA A 63 4.15 -3.15 6.61
C ALA A 63 3.81 -1.77 6.00
N LEU A 64 2.55 -1.53 5.62
CA LEU A 64 2.10 -0.20 5.18
C LEU A 64 2.13 0.83 6.32
N GLY A 65 1.83 0.40 7.54
CA GLY A 65 1.98 1.20 8.76
C GLY A 65 3.43 1.63 9.00
N GLU A 66 4.37 0.69 8.88
CA GLU A 66 5.81 0.94 9.00
C GLU A 66 6.35 1.85 7.89
N ILE A 67 5.84 1.72 6.66
CA ILE A 67 6.18 2.64 5.57
C ILE A 67 5.75 4.07 5.93
N GLY A 68 4.61 4.24 6.59
CA GLY A 68 4.21 5.53 7.15
C GLY A 68 3.61 6.50 6.13
N LYS A 69 3.99 7.79 6.24
CA LYS A 69 3.47 8.90 5.41
C LYS A 69 3.32 8.59 3.91
N PRO A 70 4.27 7.91 3.24
CA PRO A 70 4.17 7.59 1.81
C PRO A 70 3.03 6.63 1.45
N ALA A 71 2.57 5.78 2.38
CA ALA A 71 1.48 4.83 2.13
C ALA A 71 0.09 5.47 2.15
N ILE A 72 -0.07 6.61 2.83
CA ILE A 72 -1.38 7.24 3.09
C ILE A 72 -2.21 7.47 1.82
N PRO A 73 -1.68 8.05 0.72
CA PRO A 73 -2.50 8.29 -0.48
C PRO A 73 -3.04 6.99 -1.10
N ALA A 74 -2.25 5.91 -1.09
CA ALA A 74 -2.65 4.62 -1.64
C ALA A 74 -3.70 3.94 -0.73
N LEU A 75 -3.54 4.05 0.60
CA LEU A 75 -4.51 3.56 1.57
C LEU A 75 -5.85 4.29 1.48
N VAL A 76 -5.83 5.61 1.27
CA VAL A 76 -7.04 6.42 1.04
C VAL A 76 -7.83 5.91 -0.16
N ALA A 77 -7.15 5.52 -1.25
CA ALA A 77 -7.82 4.96 -2.43
C ALA A 77 -8.49 3.59 -2.16
N ARG A 78 -8.16 2.91 -1.06
CA ARG A 78 -8.79 1.64 -0.63
C ARG A 78 -9.97 1.84 0.31
N LEU A 79 -10.18 3.06 0.80
CA LEU A 79 -11.33 3.35 1.68
C LEU A 79 -12.68 3.30 0.96
N ASP A 80 -12.69 3.28 -0.37
CA ASP A 80 -13.90 3.07 -1.18
C ASP A 80 -14.15 1.60 -1.53
N SER A 81 -13.40 0.65 -0.97
CA SER A 81 -13.65 -0.78 -1.21
C SER A 81 -15.04 -1.22 -0.72
N ASP A 82 -15.66 -2.11 -1.50
CA ASP A 82 -16.89 -2.81 -1.15
C ASP A 82 -16.61 -4.12 -0.39
N ASP A 83 -15.34 -4.53 -0.26
CA ASP A 83 -14.93 -5.66 0.59
C ASP A 83 -14.66 -5.14 2.02
N ASP A 84 -15.49 -5.53 2.97
CA ASP A 84 -15.35 -5.13 4.38
C ASP A 84 -14.01 -5.53 5.00
N TYR A 85 -13.40 -6.63 4.56
CA TYR A 85 -12.07 -7.04 5.02
C TYR A 85 -10.98 -6.11 4.49
N GLU A 86 -11.01 -5.80 3.20
CA GLU A 86 -10.05 -4.85 2.60
C GLU A 86 -10.21 -3.47 3.23
N LEU A 87 -11.45 -3.02 3.43
CA LEU A 87 -11.75 -1.76 4.11
C LEU A 87 -11.22 -1.75 5.56
N MET A 88 -11.45 -2.82 6.32
CA MET A 88 -10.93 -2.98 7.68
C MET A 88 -9.41 -2.82 7.70
N LEU A 89 -8.69 -3.50 6.81
CA LEU A 89 -7.23 -3.44 6.75
C LEU A 89 -6.71 -2.10 6.24
N ALA A 90 -7.38 -1.48 5.27
CA ALA A 90 -7.03 -0.14 4.81
C ALA A 90 -7.17 0.90 5.94
N LEU A 91 -8.26 0.82 6.72
CA LEU A 91 -8.47 1.66 7.91
C LEU A 91 -7.38 1.42 8.96
N TYR A 92 -7.11 0.15 9.28
CA TYR A 92 -6.09 -0.23 10.24
C TYR A 92 -4.70 0.27 9.84
N ALA A 93 -4.28 -0.01 8.61
CA ALA A 93 -3.01 0.43 8.07
C ALA A 93 -2.91 1.96 8.01
N MET A 94 -3.98 2.67 7.64
CA MET A 94 -3.97 4.14 7.61
C MET A 94 -3.84 4.74 9.00
N MET A 95 -4.44 4.12 10.03
CA MET A 95 -4.25 4.51 11.42
C MET A 95 -2.77 4.34 11.83
N LEU A 96 -2.15 3.19 11.53
CA LEU A 96 -0.74 2.95 11.80
C LEU A 96 0.17 3.95 11.05
N ALA A 97 -0.01 4.06 9.74
CA ALA A 97 0.80 4.92 8.88
C ALA A 97 0.70 6.41 9.26
N SER A 98 -0.45 6.84 9.79
CA SER A 98 -0.64 8.22 10.26
C SER A 98 0.19 8.57 11.50
N GLN A 99 0.74 7.55 12.18
CA GLN A 99 1.63 7.70 13.33
C GLN A 99 3.11 7.81 12.93
N ASP A 100 3.43 7.87 11.63
CA ASP A 100 4.78 8.19 11.16
C ASP A 100 5.33 9.46 11.85
N PRO A 101 6.55 9.42 12.42
CA PRO A 101 7.10 10.56 13.16
C PRO A 101 7.20 11.85 12.35
N THR A 102 7.51 11.75 11.05
CA THR A 102 7.62 12.92 10.17
C THR A 102 6.25 13.55 9.96
N LEU A 103 5.25 12.73 9.66
CA LEU A 103 3.87 13.17 9.52
C LEU A 103 3.33 13.75 10.83
N GLN A 104 3.60 13.12 11.98
CA GLN A 104 3.18 13.67 13.28
C GLN A 104 3.81 15.05 13.54
N ALA A 105 5.08 15.26 13.16
CA ALA A 105 5.70 16.58 13.30
C ALA A 105 4.98 17.65 12.44
N GLU A 106 4.57 17.30 11.22
CA GLU A 106 3.85 18.18 10.30
C GLU A 106 2.40 18.46 10.73
N THR A 107 1.74 17.49 11.37
CA THR A 107 0.35 17.63 11.83
C THR A 107 0.22 18.21 13.24
N GLY A 108 1.34 18.50 13.92
CA GLY A 108 1.36 18.97 15.31
C GLY A 108 1.00 17.88 16.33
N GLY A 109 1.40 16.64 16.07
CA GLY A 109 1.14 15.45 16.89
C GLY A 109 -0.23 14.81 16.66
N VAL A 110 -0.93 15.20 15.60
CA VAL A 110 -2.27 14.69 15.29
C VAL A 110 -2.18 13.54 14.29
N PHE A 111 -2.52 12.34 14.74
CA PHE A 111 -2.65 11.14 13.91
C PHE A 111 -4.13 10.72 13.78
N LEU A 112 -4.42 9.84 12.83
CA LEU A 112 -5.76 9.30 12.62
C LEU A 112 -6.16 8.45 13.84
N ARG A 113 -7.27 8.81 14.48
CA ARG A 113 -7.89 8.00 15.51
C ARG A 113 -9.19 7.44 14.97
N LEU A 114 -9.28 6.12 14.93
CA LEU A 114 -10.51 5.41 14.63
C LEU A 114 -11.35 5.26 15.91
N GLY A 115 -12.63 4.94 15.71
CA GLY A 115 -13.57 4.65 16.80
C GLY A 115 -13.33 3.25 17.40
N THR A 116 -14.43 2.58 17.74
CA THR A 116 -14.46 1.23 18.31
C THR A 116 -13.76 0.17 17.44
N VAL A 117 -13.79 -1.09 17.88
CA VAL A 117 -13.35 -2.29 17.12
C VAL A 117 -13.75 -2.20 15.65
N LEU A 118 -12.81 -2.53 14.75
CA LEU A 118 -13.05 -2.57 13.31
C LEU A 118 -13.86 -3.83 12.95
N SER A 119 -15.02 -3.64 12.32
CA SER A 119 -15.92 -4.69 11.86
C SER A 119 -16.78 -4.14 10.72
N GLU A 120 -17.46 -5.01 9.98
CA GLU A 120 -18.43 -4.63 8.93
C GLU A 120 -19.39 -3.52 9.42
N ASP A 121 -19.98 -3.67 10.61
CA ASP A 121 -20.91 -2.68 11.17
C ASP A 121 -20.28 -1.31 11.51
N THR A 122 -19.01 -1.29 11.93
CA THR A 122 -18.36 -0.07 12.44
C THR A 122 -17.47 0.60 11.40
N ASN A 123 -17.02 -0.15 10.39
CA ASN A 123 -16.13 0.33 9.34
C ASN A 123 -16.70 1.55 8.59
N PRO A 124 -18.02 1.67 8.28
CA PRO A 124 -18.57 2.87 7.68
C PRO A 124 -18.37 4.14 8.52
N ALA A 125 -18.42 4.03 9.85
CA ALA A 125 -18.15 5.15 10.74
C ALA A 125 -16.65 5.50 10.77
N ASN A 126 -15.80 4.47 10.83
CA ASN A 126 -14.35 4.63 10.79
C ASN A 126 -13.87 5.21 9.44
N ARG A 127 -14.49 4.82 8.33
CA ARG A 127 -14.28 5.41 6.99
C ARG A 127 -14.53 6.91 6.98
N ARG A 128 -15.61 7.36 7.62
CA ARG A 128 -15.90 8.81 7.75
C ARG A 128 -14.83 9.55 8.55
N LEU A 129 -14.32 8.95 9.64
CA LEU A 129 -13.22 9.53 10.43
C LEU A 129 -11.92 9.61 9.62
N ALA A 130 -11.57 8.54 8.92
CA ALA A 130 -10.38 8.48 8.07
C ALA A 130 -10.45 9.49 6.92
N MET A 131 -11.61 9.62 6.25
CA MET A 131 -11.83 10.63 5.22
C MET A 131 -11.77 12.06 5.77
N ALA A 132 -12.35 12.33 6.93
CA ALA A 132 -12.28 13.66 7.56
C ALA A 132 -10.83 14.04 7.90
N TRP A 133 -10.05 13.09 8.43
CA TRP A 133 -8.62 13.30 8.69
C TRP A 133 -7.85 13.55 7.38
N TRP A 134 -8.10 12.76 6.33
CA TRP A 134 -7.48 12.95 5.01
C TRP A 134 -7.78 14.34 4.45
N GLN A 135 -9.04 14.79 4.45
CA GLN A 135 -9.40 16.11 3.92
C GLN A 135 -8.69 17.25 4.65
N ARG A 136 -8.42 17.09 5.95
CA ARG A 136 -7.69 18.09 6.74
C ARG A 136 -6.21 18.17 6.35
N TYR A 137 -5.56 17.04 6.09
CA TYR A 137 -4.10 16.96 5.95
C TYR A 137 -3.58 16.64 4.55
N ARG A 138 -4.45 16.35 3.57
CA ARG A 138 -4.07 15.99 2.19
C ARG A 138 -3.16 16.98 1.47
N HIS A 139 -3.11 18.23 1.93
CA HIS A 139 -2.19 19.25 1.41
C HIS A 139 -0.71 18.89 1.63
N LEU A 140 -0.40 17.97 2.54
CA LEU A 140 0.96 17.45 2.78
C LEU A 140 1.47 16.50 1.68
N TRP A 141 0.64 16.19 0.69
CA TRP A 141 0.96 15.35 -0.49
C TRP A 141 0.67 16.07 -1.82
N GLN A 142 0.67 17.40 -1.82
CA GLN A 142 0.52 18.24 -3.01
C GLN A 142 1.86 18.82 -3.46
#